data_AF-A0A364JKY3-F1
#
_entry.id   AF-A0A364JKY3-F1
#
_cell.length_a   1.000
_cell.length_b   1.000
_cell.length_c   1.000
_cell.angle_alpha   90.00
_cell.angle_beta   90.00
_cell.angle_gamma   90.00
#
_symmetry.space_group_name_H-M   'P 1'
#
loop_
_entity.id
_entity.type
_entity.pdbx_description
1 polymer ?
#
loop_
_entity_poly.entity_id
_entity_poly.type
_entity_poly.pdbx_seq_one_letter_code
_entity_poly.pdbx_strand_id
1 'polypeptide(L)' 'MRKEIQSLLDSNISANQIERDTKVSKAVISKLRNKQRNLDDITLKTAETLYEYYINK' A
#
# COMPACT_ATOMS: atom_id res chain seq x y z
N MET A 1 -5.73 -7.36 -8.12
CA MET A 1 -4.57 -6.75 -7.44
C MET A 1 -4.65 -5.21 -7.34
N ARG A 2 -4.76 -4.46 -8.44
CA ARG A 2 -4.68 -2.98 -8.38
C ARG A 2 -5.84 -2.34 -7.59
N LYS A 3 -7.07 -2.80 -7.78
CA LYS A 3 -8.26 -2.23 -7.12
C LYS A 3 -8.25 -2.49 -5.61
N GLU A 4 -7.68 -3.62 -5.22
CA GLU A 4 -7.53 -4.12 -3.86
C GLU A 4 -6.46 -3.31 -3.12
N ILE A 5 -5.30 -3.08 -3.75
CA ILE A 5 -4.30 -2.16 -3.22
C ILE A 5 -4.87 -0.74 -3.11
N GLN A 6 -5.64 -0.28 -4.10
CA GLN A 6 -6.29 1.03 -4.02
C GLN A 6 -7.28 1.10 -2.84
N SER A 7 -8.09 0.05 -2.64
CA SER A 7 -9.01 -0.05 -1.49
C SER A 7 -8.27 -0.06 -0.15
N LEU A 8 -7.12 -0.71 -0.07
CA LEU A 8 -6.23 -0.65 1.09
C LEU A 8 -5.71 0.78 1.33
N LEU A 9 -5.27 1.47 0.28
CA LEU A 9 -4.76 2.84 0.38
C LEU A 9 -5.86 3.82 0.81
N ASP A 10 -7.08 3.65 0.33
CA ASP A 10 -8.23 4.49 0.68
C ASP A 10 -8.85 4.14 2.05
N SER A 11 -8.42 3.05 2.67
CA SER A 11 -8.91 2.63 3.99
C SER A 11 -8.42 3.52 5.15
N ASN A 12 -9.15 3.46 6.27
CA ASN A 12 -8.78 4.12 7.53
C ASN A 12 -7.59 3.47 8.27
N ILE A 13 -6.94 2.45 7.68
CA ILE A 13 -5.77 1.83 8.30
C ILE A 13 -4.63 2.85 8.31
N SER A 14 -4.01 3.06 9.46
CA SER A 14 -2.90 4.01 9.54
C SER A 14 -1.71 3.54 8.68
N ALA A 15 -1.02 4.47 8.02
CA ALA A 15 0.18 4.13 7.24
C ALA A 15 1.29 3.52 8.13
N ASN A 16 1.34 3.90 9.42
CA ASN A 16 2.23 3.28 10.41
C ASN A 16 1.88 1.79 10.65
N GLN A 17 0.60 1.44 10.67
CA GLN A 17 0.15 0.04 10.83
C GLN A 17 0.57 -0.77 9.60
N ILE A 18 0.28 -0.28 8.40
CA ILE A 18 0.65 -0.96 7.15
C ILE A 18 2.17 -1.14 7.09
N GLU A 19 2.96 -0.12 7.45
CA GLU A 19 4.42 -0.23 7.50
C GLU A 19 4.93 -1.29 8.48
N ARG A 20 4.37 -1.37 9.70
CA ARG A 20 4.76 -2.38 10.68
C ARG A 20 4.55 -3.79 10.14
N ASP A 21 3.40 -4.01 9.50
CA ASP A 21 2.93 -5.32 9.06
C ASP A 21 3.58 -5.74 7.73
N THR A 22 3.78 -4.80 6.80
CA THR A 22 4.26 -5.08 5.42
C THR A 22 5.73 -4.73 5.19
N LYS A 23 6.35 -3.96 6.08
CA LYS A 23 7.68 -3.33 5.89
C LYS A 23 7.76 -2.38 4.68
N VAL A 24 6.65 -2.10 4.00
CA VAL A 24 6.57 -1.02 3.01
C VAL A 24 6.59 0.29 3.76
N SER A 25 7.51 1.20 3.40
CA SER A 25 7.69 2.42 4.19
C SER A 25 6.43 3.28 4.21
N LYS A 26 6.16 3.89 5.37
CA LYS A 26 5.07 4.86 5.54
C LYS A 26 5.17 5.98 4.51
N ALA A 27 6.38 6.41 4.18
CA ALA A 27 6.61 7.45 3.17
C ALA A 27 6.08 7.02 1.79
N VAL A 28 6.29 5.76 1.39
CA VAL A 28 5.74 5.23 0.13
C VAL A 28 4.23 5.15 0.20
N ILE A 29 3.66 4.63 1.29
CA ILE A 29 2.21 4.52 1.49
C ILE A 29 1.54 5.91 1.43
N SER A 30 2.11 6.90 2.12
CA SER A 30 1.61 8.29 2.11
C SER A 30 1.68 8.91 0.72
N LYS A 31 2.78 8.70 -0.04
CA LYS A 31 2.89 9.21 -1.41
C LYS A 31 1.86 8.60 -2.35
N LEU A 32 1.58 7.30 -2.20
CA LEU A 32 0.53 6.61 -2.95
C LEU A 32 -0.87 7.16 -2.61
N ARG A 33 -1.17 7.34 -1.31
CA ARG A 33 -2.44 7.95 -0.85
C ARG A 33 -2.65 9.35 -1.38
N ASN A 34 -1.60 10.15 -1.38
CA ASN A 34 -1.64 11.53 -1.84
C ASN A 34 -1.52 11.68 -3.36
N LYS A 35 -1.54 10.58 -4.13
CA LYS A 35 -1.37 10.55 -5.59
C LYS A 35 -0.07 11.21 -6.09
N GLN A 36 0.91 11.36 -5.20
CA GLN A 36 2.27 11.84 -5.53
C GLN A 36 3.12 10.74 -6.17
N ARG A 37 2.65 9.49 -6.12
CA ARG A 37 3.22 8.32 -6.80
C ARG A 37 2.07 7.44 -7.28
N ASN A 38 2.20 6.85 -8.47
CA ASN A 38 1.21 5.91 -8.99
C ASN A 38 1.57 4.46 -8.60
N LEU A 39 0.58 3.58 -8.61
CA LEU A 39 0.78 2.12 -8.47
C LEU A 39 1.61 1.54 -9.63
N ASP A 40 1.68 2.23 -10.76
CA ASP A 40 2.58 1.86 -11.87
C ASP A 40 4.05 2.16 -11.56
N ASP A 41 4.33 3.05 -10.61
CA ASP A 41 5.68 3.51 -10.29
C ASP A 41 6.31 2.75 -9.11
N ILE A 42 5.64 1.75 -8.56
CA ILE A 42 6.17 0.90 -7.47
C ILE A 42 6.72 -0.41 -8.02
N THR A 43 7.63 -1.04 -7.27
CA THR A 43 8.15 -2.35 -7.66
C THR A 43 7.04 -3.41 -7.54
N LEU A 44 7.12 -4.45 -8.38
CA LEU A 44 6.21 -5.60 -8.31
C LEU A 44 6.15 -6.18 -6.88
N LYS A 45 7.31 -6.34 -6.24
CA LYS A 45 7.40 -6.80 -4.84
C LYS A 45 6.58 -5.94 -3.88
N THR A 46 6.63 -4.61 -3.99
CA THR A 46 5.82 -3.72 -3.14
C THR A 46 4.34 -3.87 -3.43
N ALA A 47 3.95 -4.04 -4.70
CA ALA A 47 2.56 -4.26 -5.07
C ALA A 47 2.04 -5.59 -4.50
N GLU A 48 2.82 -6.68 -4.62
CA GLU A 48 2.49 -8.00 -4.08
C GLU A 48 2.32 -7.95 -2.56
N THR A 49 3.27 -7.35 -1.83
CA THR A 49 3.18 -7.27 -0.36
C THR A 49 1.94 -6.47 0.10
N LEU A 50 1.61 -5.36 -0.57
CA LEU A 50 0.41 -4.59 -0.24
C LEU A 50 -0.88 -5.36 -0.57
N TYR A 51 -0.88 -6.14 -1.66
CA TYR A 51 -2.00 -6.98 -2.04
C TYR A 51 -2.22 -8.16 -1.08
N GLU A 52 -1.15 -8.84 -0.69
CA GLU A 52 -1.19 -9.89 0.34
C GLU A 52 -1.72 -9.36 1.66
N TYR A 53 -1.29 -8.16 2.06
CA TYR A 53 -1.82 -7.51 3.25
C TYR A 53 -3.33 -7.22 3.15
N TYR A 54 -3.82 -6.86 1.97
CA TYR A 54 -5.26 -6.67 1.74
C TYR A 54 -6.04 -7.99 1.83
N ILE A 55 -5.53 -9.08 1.28
CA ILE A 55 -6.22 -10.39 1.31
C ILE A 55 -6.26 -10.99 2.73
N ASN A 56 -5.18 -10.83 3.48
CA ASN A 56 -5.02 -11.45 4.81
C ASN A 56 -5.68 -10.66 5.94
N LYS A 57 -6.57 -9.72 5.63
CA LYS A 57 -7.16 -8.76 6.56
C LYS A 57 -8.67 -8.80 6.53
#